data_AF-L7UN32-F1
#
_entry.id   AF-L7UN32-F1
#
_cell.length_a   1.000
_cell.length_b   1.000
_cell.length_c   1.000
_cell.angle_alpha   90.00
_cell.angle_beta   90.00
_cell.angle_gamma   90.00
#
_symmetry.space_group_name_H-M   'P 1'
#
loop_
_entity.id
_entity.type
_entity.pdbx_description
1 polymer ?
#
loop_
_entity_poly.entity_id
_entity_poly.type
_entity_poly.pdbx_seq_one_letter_code
_entity_poly.pdbx_strand_id
1 'polypeptide(L)'
;MSRIDSSGSTAIPLDTVPDAPPSPNPSPSTPRERNEVQAYAASLFPSAPRRSSEPPASGRRGQTTLSAGELLALGGRPKARSGEVPSDAYAELRSRLTRGLADWKVSDADVRTVHAALGQLQPSDYRATLERMEREGLLKTYLAEQSPDARQSFLHQAESKGVLQRLAGTPASGPLAFPGRPDFFRDDSALPDSLRQAVESHAIAAGRSFHAAHAAYLGRYVKAVEEARNLPELRKLGAPQEAKLPDSVLGLDRRDPSREDIAARWRNSVGTPGSLNWVYQAINVKQRELLGERSAGTFALKGKAEVTHASLQLGGEGRLDSRGKVDLKAKTGMELKGGPVAVKMSRDSKGEVQSEVKLDLGILKVSQSTDGELKLAMGAGKHLGSYATLNLKEAEFGGGVFAKVEAGASKGEVRLGYDMKGLESQSAVEAVDRHHVGLFDAPPELGRGLTWDALPEARRTNYERNGWNREEWGRAQGH
;
A
#
# COMPACT_ATOMS: atom_id res chain seq x y z
N MET A 1 -65.79 8.39 17.00
CA MET A 1 -65.93 9.86 16.93
C MET A 1 -64.78 10.41 16.10
N SER A 2 -65.13 11.22 15.11
CA SER A 2 -64.37 12.22 14.34
C SER A 2 -63.09 11.83 13.56
N ARG A 3 -63.30 11.73 12.23
CA ARG A 3 -62.33 12.00 11.15
C ARG A 3 -62.01 13.49 11.06
N ILE A 4 -60.79 13.85 10.68
CA ILE A 4 -60.48 15.07 9.91
C ILE A 4 -59.46 14.68 8.82
N ASP A 5 -59.82 15.00 7.58
CA ASP A 5 -59.02 14.90 6.37
C ASP A 5 -58.12 16.14 6.16
N SER A 6 -56.93 15.88 5.61
CA SER A 6 -56.26 16.55 4.48
C SER A 6 -56.26 18.08 4.31
N SER A 7 -55.06 18.67 4.29
CA SER A 7 -54.58 19.73 3.39
C SER A 7 -53.08 19.94 3.69
N GLY A 8 -52.14 20.21 2.81
CA GLY A 8 -52.09 20.39 1.37
C GLY A 8 -50.61 20.65 0.99
N SER A 9 -50.26 20.24 -0.21
CA SER A 9 -48.98 20.33 -0.92
C SER A 9 -48.10 21.57 -0.68
N THR A 10 -46.79 21.39 -0.54
CA THR A 10 -45.80 22.10 -1.38
C THR A 10 -44.52 21.26 -1.51
N ALA A 11 -44.29 20.70 -2.69
CA ALA A 11 -42.98 20.23 -3.12
C ALA A 11 -42.21 21.44 -3.70
N ILE A 12 -41.00 21.67 -3.22
CA ILE A 12 -40.01 22.53 -3.89
C ILE A 12 -38.73 21.71 -4.06
N PRO A 13 -38.19 21.58 -5.28
CA PRO A 13 -37.01 20.81 -5.60
C PRO A 13 -35.75 21.66 -5.40
N LEU A 14 -34.69 21.09 -4.81
CA LEU A 14 -33.34 21.62 -5.00
C LEU A 14 -32.43 20.48 -5.45
N ASP A 15 -32.39 20.35 -6.77
CA ASP A 15 -31.25 19.85 -7.52
C ASP A 15 -30.10 20.84 -7.26
N THR A 16 -29.06 20.40 -6.56
CA THR A 16 -27.78 21.13 -6.49
C THR A 16 -26.68 20.14 -6.15
N VAL A 17 -26.07 19.64 -7.21
CA VAL A 17 -24.76 19.00 -7.22
C VAL A 17 -23.76 19.92 -6.50
N PRO A 18 -23.04 19.48 -5.45
CA PRO A 18 -21.89 20.21 -4.98
C PRO A 18 -20.74 20.01 -5.96
N ASP A 19 -20.40 21.12 -6.63
CA ASP A 19 -19.21 21.30 -7.43
C ASP A 19 -17.94 20.87 -6.67
N ALA A 20 -16.98 20.33 -7.42
CA ALA A 20 -15.70 19.89 -6.91
C ALA A 20 -14.95 21.02 -6.15
N PRO A 21 -14.24 20.72 -5.06
CA PRO A 21 -13.42 21.72 -4.39
C PRO A 21 -12.31 22.21 -5.34
N PRO A 22 -12.02 23.54 -5.37
CA PRO A 22 -11.03 24.10 -6.27
C PRO A 22 -9.63 23.55 -5.96
N SER A 23 -8.94 23.13 -7.03
CA SER A 23 -7.53 22.76 -7.00
C SER A 23 -6.67 23.94 -6.53
N PRO A 24 -5.78 23.76 -5.54
CA PRO A 24 -4.84 24.82 -5.18
C PRO A 24 -3.81 24.99 -6.30
N ASN A 25 -3.75 26.21 -6.86
CA ASN A 25 -2.66 26.64 -7.74
C ASN A 25 -1.30 26.46 -7.05
N PRO A 26 -0.29 25.89 -7.71
CA PRO A 26 1.06 25.83 -7.17
C PRO A 26 1.68 27.23 -7.17
N SER A 27 2.02 27.73 -5.98
CA SER A 27 2.90 28.89 -5.85
C SER A 27 4.36 28.45 -6.12
N PRO A 28 5.17 29.25 -6.83
CA PRO A 28 6.52 28.87 -7.24
C PRO A 28 7.46 28.81 -6.03
N SER A 29 7.97 27.62 -5.72
CA SER A 29 9.03 27.44 -4.75
C SER A 29 10.34 27.98 -5.31
N THR A 30 10.95 28.88 -4.55
CA THR A 30 12.29 29.46 -4.73
C THR A 30 13.38 28.38 -4.85
N PRO A 31 14.47 28.64 -5.62
CA PRO A 31 15.56 27.69 -5.77
C PRO A 31 16.35 27.60 -4.47
N ARG A 32 16.35 26.43 -3.84
CA ARG A 32 17.23 26.13 -2.71
C ARG A 32 18.62 25.81 -3.23
N GLU A 33 19.59 26.54 -2.70
CA GLU A 33 21.01 26.49 -3.01
C GLU A 33 21.59 25.07 -2.98
N ARG A 34 22.31 24.76 -4.04
CA ARG A 34 23.06 23.53 -4.27
C ARG A 34 24.39 23.68 -3.52
N ASN A 35 24.61 22.88 -2.49
CA ASN A 35 25.94 22.74 -1.90
C ASN A 35 26.87 22.08 -2.92
N GLU A 36 27.68 22.89 -3.58
CA GLU A 36 28.80 22.47 -4.39
C GLU A 36 29.96 22.05 -3.47
N VAL A 37 30.46 20.82 -3.65
CA VAL A 37 31.79 20.44 -3.15
C VAL A 37 32.66 20.29 -4.39
N GLN A 38 33.55 21.27 -4.58
CA GLN A 38 34.53 21.32 -5.65
C GLN A 38 35.77 20.45 -5.31
N ALA A 39 36.44 20.05 -6.39
CA ALA A 39 37.39 18.95 -6.50
C ALA A 39 38.68 19.06 -5.68
N TYR A 40 39.23 17.90 -5.30
CA TYR A 40 40.65 17.76 -5.01
C TYR A 40 41.31 17.03 -6.18
N ALA A 41 42.12 17.78 -6.94
CA ALA A 41 43.06 17.25 -7.91
C ALA A 41 44.40 16.97 -7.21
N ALA A 42 44.91 15.76 -7.31
CA ALA A 42 46.33 15.48 -7.12
C ALA A 42 46.77 14.40 -8.11
N SER A 43 47.44 14.88 -9.14
CA SER A 43 48.16 14.19 -10.20
C SER A 43 49.40 13.45 -9.69
N LEU A 44 49.56 12.18 -10.05
CA LEU A 44 50.85 11.50 -10.14
C LEU A 44 50.83 10.51 -11.31
N PHE A 45 51.40 10.92 -12.44
CA PHE A 45 51.98 10.01 -13.43
C PHE A 45 53.49 9.94 -13.19
N PRO A 46 54.13 8.82 -13.58
CA PRO A 46 55.36 8.92 -14.35
C PRO A 46 55.19 8.38 -15.78
N SER A 47 55.89 9.07 -16.65
CA SER A 47 55.94 9.05 -18.11
C SER A 47 56.21 7.70 -18.82
N ALA A 48 55.83 7.70 -20.11
CA ALA A 48 55.98 6.68 -21.14
C ALA A 48 57.43 6.25 -21.50
N PRO A 49 57.60 5.39 -22.53
CA PRO A 49 58.08 5.99 -23.77
C PRO A 49 57.31 5.61 -25.04
N ARG A 50 57.26 6.62 -25.92
CA ARG A 50 56.82 6.62 -27.32
C ARG A 50 57.49 5.53 -28.16
N ARG A 51 56.74 4.98 -29.11
CA ARG A 51 57.28 4.56 -30.42
C ARG A 51 56.50 5.20 -31.56
N SER A 52 57.27 5.47 -32.58
CA SER A 52 57.15 6.47 -33.62
C SER A 52 56.11 6.14 -34.67
N SER A 53 55.46 7.20 -35.16
CA SER A 53 54.76 7.26 -36.44
C SER A 53 55.74 7.34 -37.60
N GLU A 54 55.62 6.46 -38.59
CA GLU A 54 55.94 6.79 -39.99
C GLU A 54 55.13 5.87 -40.94
N PRO A 55 54.50 6.40 -42.01
CA PRO A 55 53.73 5.63 -42.98
C PRO A 55 54.59 5.23 -44.19
N PRO A 56 54.11 4.29 -45.04
CA PRO A 56 54.20 4.56 -46.46
C PRO A 56 52.96 4.18 -47.29
N ALA A 57 52.68 5.10 -48.21
CA ALA A 57 52.38 4.91 -49.63
C ALA A 57 51.25 3.97 -50.10
N SER A 58 50.28 4.62 -50.73
CA SER A 58 49.38 4.16 -51.78
C SER A 58 49.96 3.16 -52.79
N GLY A 59 49.18 2.13 -53.13
CA GLY A 59 49.34 1.40 -54.40
C GLY A 59 48.63 0.05 -54.54
N ARG A 60 47.60 0.04 -55.38
CA ARG A 60 47.01 -1.09 -56.15
C ARG A 60 45.95 -2.02 -55.51
N ARG A 61 44.79 -1.96 -56.19
CA ARG A 61 43.73 -2.96 -56.33
C ARG A 61 44.25 -4.40 -56.32
N GLY A 62 43.69 -5.22 -55.43
CA GLY A 62 43.67 -6.67 -55.48
C GLY A 62 42.58 -7.15 -54.53
N GLN A 63 41.65 -7.96 -55.04
CA GLN A 63 40.48 -8.48 -54.33
C GLN A 63 40.87 -9.10 -52.97
N THR A 64 40.36 -8.55 -51.87
CA THR A 64 40.39 -9.23 -50.57
C THR A 64 39.15 -10.12 -50.48
N THR A 65 39.33 -11.38 -50.83
CA THR A 65 38.47 -12.45 -50.35
C THR A 65 38.69 -12.57 -48.85
N LEU A 66 37.83 -11.92 -48.07
CA LEU A 66 37.84 -12.03 -46.61
C LEU A 66 37.67 -13.49 -46.21
N SER A 67 38.63 -13.99 -45.44
CA SER A 67 38.58 -15.34 -44.89
C SER A 67 37.45 -15.44 -43.87
N ALA A 68 36.79 -16.60 -43.79
CA ALA A 68 35.78 -16.90 -42.76
C ALA A 68 36.30 -16.65 -41.32
N GLY A 69 37.61 -16.70 -41.10
CA GLY A 69 38.25 -16.36 -39.83
C GLY A 69 38.27 -14.86 -39.49
N GLU A 70 38.32 -13.97 -40.48
CA GLU A 70 38.31 -12.51 -40.27
C GLU A 70 36.90 -11.98 -39.96
N LEU A 71 35.86 -12.62 -40.50
CA LEU A 71 34.46 -12.35 -40.15
C LEU A 71 34.10 -12.73 -38.70
N LEU A 72 34.78 -13.75 -38.14
CA LEU A 72 34.62 -14.18 -36.75
C LEU A 72 35.31 -13.21 -35.77
N ALA A 73 36.44 -12.62 -36.15
CA ALA A 73 37.16 -11.64 -35.34
C ALA A 73 36.42 -10.29 -35.21
N LEU A 74 35.56 -9.96 -36.18
CA LEU A 74 34.68 -8.78 -36.16
C LEU A 74 33.35 -9.00 -35.42
N GLY A 75 33.19 -10.10 -34.68
CA GLY A 75 31.99 -10.37 -33.88
C GLY A 75 30.75 -10.74 -34.70
N GLY A 76 30.92 -11.06 -35.99
CA GLY A 76 29.84 -11.56 -36.84
C GLY A 76 29.46 -12.98 -36.43
N ARG A 77 28.35 -13.12 -35.71
CA ARG A 77 27.71 -14.44 -35.55
C ARG A 77 27.25 -14.91 -36.94
N PRO A 78 27.48 -16.17 -37.31
CA PRO A 78 26.92 -16.71 -38.54
C PRO A 78 25.40 -16.63 -38.44
N LYS A 79 24.79 -15.80 -39.31
CA LYS A 79 23.35 -15.74 -39.50
C LYS A 79 22.92 -17.16 -39.89
N ALA A 80 22.08 -17.80 -39.07
CA ALA A 80 21.50 -19.09 -39.44
C ALA A 80 20.89 -18.94 -40.84
N ARG A 81 21.17 -19.90 -41.75
CA ARG A 81 20.66 -19.88 -43.12
C ARG A 81 19.17 -19.59 -43.07
N SER A 82 18.76 -18.42 -43.56
CA SER A 82 17.36 -18.05 -43.70
C SER A 82 16.70 -19.10 -44.57
N GLY A 83 15.72 -19.83 -44.03
CA GLY A 83 14.87 -20.70 -44.85
C GLY A 83 14.24 -19.89 -45.98
N GLU A 84 14.10 -20.49 -47.15
CA GLU A 84 13.36 -19.85 -48.23
C GLU A 84 11.92 -19.63 -47.78
N VAL A 85 11.43 -18.40 -47.90
CA VAL A 85 10.05 -18.06 -47.55
C VAL A 85 9.13 -18.75 -48.56
N PRO A 86 8.17 -19.59 -48.14
CA PRO A 86 7.22 -20.22 -49.05
C PRO A 86 6.47 -19.13 -49.83
N SER A 87 6.70 -19.06 -51.15
CA SER A 87 6.21 -17.98 -52.02
C SER A 87 4.69 -17.87 -52.01
N ASP A 88 4.01 -19.02 -52.01
CA ASP A 88 2.58 -19.12 -52.23
C ASP A 88 1.82 -18.72 -50.96
N ALA A 89 2.27 -19.21 -49.79
CA ALA A 89 1.73 -18.80 -48.50
C ALA A 89 1.98 -17.30 -48.22
N TYR A 90 3.15 -16.77 -48.61
CA TYR A 90 3.47 -15.36 -48.44
C TYR A 90 2.61 -14.45 -49.33
N ALA A 91 2.33 -14.86 -50.57
CA ALA A 91 1.47 -14.12 -51.48
C ALA A 91 0.05 -13.98 -50.92
N GLU A 92 -0.50 -15.04 -50.33
CA GLU A 92 -1.81 -15.02 -49.68
C GLU A 92 -1.83 -14.14 -48.41
N LEU A 93 -0.78 -14.22 -47.58
CA LEU A 93 -0.62 -13.33 -46.42
C LEU A 93 -0.60 -11.86 -46.84
N ARG A 94 0.17 -11.56 -47.89
CA ARG A 94 0.29 -10.21 -48.44
C ARG A 94 -1.04 -9.73 -48.99
N SER A 95 -1.77 -10.52 -49.78
CA SER A 95 -3.04 -10.08 -50.36
C SER A 95 -4.09 -9.73 -49.31
N ARG A 96 -4.08 -10.41 -48.14
CA ARG A 96 -5.02 -10.14 -47.03
C ARG A 96 -4.63 -8.95 -46.17
N LEU A 97 -3.34 -8.61 -46.11
CA LEU A 97 -2.83 -7.50 -45.30
C LEU A 97 -2.67 -6.20 -46.09
N THR A 98 -2.52 -6.28 -47.42
CA THR A 98 -2.38 -5.11 -48.30
C THR A 98 -3.75 -4.56 -48.64
N ARG A 99 -3.97 -3.25 -48.45
CA ARG A 99 -5.26 -2.61 -48.70
C ARG A 99 -5.41 -2.15 -50.14
N GLY A 100 -6.65 -2.19 -50.63
CA GLY A 100 -7.06 -1.61 -51.91
C GLY A 100 -8.16 -0.56 -51.70
N LEU A 101 -8.59 0.10 -52.78
CA LEU A 101 -9.62 1.16 -52.74
C LEU A 101 -11.00 0.69 -52.24
N ALA A 102 -11.31 -0.61 -52.35
CA ALA A 102 -12.57 -1.19 -51.89
C ALA A 102 -12.51 -1.76 -50.46
N ASP A 103 -11.35 -2.26 -50.01
CA ASP A 103 -11.13 -2.86 -48.69
C ASP A 103 -10.11 -2.05 -47.90
N TRP A 104 -10.59 -0.98 -47.26
CA TRP A 104 -9.73 0.03 -46.61
C TRP A 104 -9.29 -0.34 -45.18
N LYS A 105 -9.89 -1.36 -44.54
CA LYS A 105 -9.54 -1.81 -43.18
C LYS A 105 -9.24 -3.31 -43.12
N VAL A 106 -8.28 -3.73 -42.29
CA VAL A 106 -8.04 -5.14 -41.93
C VAL A 106 -9.19 -5.62 -41.06
N SER A 107 -9.87 -6.69 -41.45
CA SER A 107 -10.92 -7.29 -40.62
C SER A 107 -10.34 -8.31 -39.64
N ASP A 108 -11.08 -8.59 -38.55
CA ASP A 108 -10.72 -9.66 -37.61
C ASP A 108 -10.65 -11.03 -38.31
N ALA A 109 -11.42 -11.23 -39.39
CA ALA A 109 -11.39 -12.45 -40.19
C ALA A 109 -10.07 -12.58 -40.97
N ASP A 110 -9.54 -11.47 -41.49
CA ASP A 110 -8.23 -11.43 -42.16
C ASP A 110 -7.11 -11.76 -41.16
N VAL A 111 -7.16 -11.17 -39.97
CA VAL A 111 -6.20 -11.42 -38.88
C VAL A 111 -6.22 -12.89 -38.47
N ARG A 112 -7.41 -13.50 -38.30
CA ARG A 112 -7.54 -14.93 -37.97
C ARG A 112 -6.98 -15.83 -39.06
N THR A 113 -7.23 -15.50 -40.33
CA THR A 113 -6.75 -16.33 -41.43
C THR A 113 -5.23 -16.23 -41.58
N VAL A 114 -4.68 -15.02 -41.45
CA VAL A 114 -3.23 -14.79 -41.39
C VAL A 114 -2.61 -15.54 -40.22
N HIS A 115 -3.24 -15.50 -39.04
CA HIS A 115 -2.79 -16.22 -37.86
C HIS A 115 -2.73 -17.74 -38.10
N ALA A 116 -3.78 -18.32 -38.69
CA ALA A 116 -3.84 -19.74 -39.03
C ALA A 116 -2.80 -20.14 -40.09
N ALA A 117 -2.62 -19.36 -41.15
CA ALA A 117 -1.62 -19.60 -42.18
C ALA A 117 -0.20 -19.56 -41.59
N LEU A 118 0.09 -18.60 -40.72
CA LEU A 118 1.34 -18.52 -39.98
C LEU A 118 1.55 -19.73 -39.05
N GLY A 119 0.48 -20.32 -38.51
CA GLY A 119 0.54 -21.49 -37.61
C GLY A 119 0.98 -22.78 -38.30
N GLN A 120 0.68 -22.91 -39.60
CA GLN A 120 1.02 -24.07 -40.42
C GLN A 120 2.49 -24.10 -40.86
N LEU A 121 3.21 -22.98 -40.77
CA LEU A 121 4.60 -22.87 -41.18
C LEU A 121 5.54 -23.64 -40.23
N GLN A 122 6.64 -24.16 -40.77
CA GLN A 122 7.73 -24.72 -39.97
C GLN A 122 8.48 -23.60 -39.23
N PRO A 123 9.15 -23.89 -38.09
CA PRO A 123 9.85 -22.87 -37.29
C PRO A 123 10.83 -21.98 -38.08
N SER A 124 11.60 -22.55 -39.01
CA SER A 124 12.54 -21.80 -39.86
C SER A 124 11.82 -20.82 -40.79
N ASP A 125 10.73 -21.28 -41.40
CA ASP A 125 9.99 -20.54 -42.42
C ASP A 125 9.10 -19.48 -41.78
N TYR A 126 8.61 -19.76 -40.58
CA TYR A 126 7.89 -18.82 -39.73
C TYR A 126 8.77 -17.60 -39.41
N ARG A 127 10.02 -17.81 -38.96
CA ARG A 127 10.95 -16.71 -38.68
C ARG A 127 11.28 -15.90 -39.95
N ALA A 128 11.60 -16.58 -41.05
CA ALA A 128 11.91 -15.92 -42.31
C ALA A 128 10.71 -15.11 -42.85
N THR A 129 9.49 -15.63 -42.68
CA THR A 129 8.25 -14.95 -43.05
C THR A 129 8.03 -13.70 -42.20
N LEU A 130 8.20 -13.75 -40.88
CA LEU A 130 8.10 -12.57 -40.01
C LEU A 130 9.13 -11.49 -40.36
N GLU A 131 10.39 -11.87 -40.63
CA GLU A 131 11.43 -10.93 -41.06
C GLU A 131 11.12 -10.30 -42.43
N ARG A 132 10.41 -11.00 -43.30
CA ARG A 132 9.96 -10.46 -44.59
C ARG A 132 8.75 -9.53 -44.42
N MET A 133 7.78 -9.92 -43.60
CA MET A 133 6.63 -9.07 -43.25
C MET A 133 7.06 -7.77 -42.58
N GLU A 134 8.10 -7.79 -41.75
CA GLU A 134 8.66 -6.57 -41.16
C GLU A 134 9.26 -5.65 -42.22
N ARG A 135 10.08 -6.19 -43.13
CA ARG A 135 10.69 -5.41 -44.22
C ARG A 135 9.64 -4.76 -45.13
N GLU A 136 8.50 -5.41 -45.32
CA GLU A 136 7.37 -4.89 -46.11
C GLU A 136 6.38 -4.08 -45.26
N GLY A 137 6.63 -3.88 -43.96
CA GLY A 137 5.77 -3.13 -43.04
C GLY A 137 4.44 -3.80 -42.67
N LEU A 138 4.20 -5.02 -43.17
CA LEU A 138 2.97 -5.78 -42.98
C LEU A 138 2.82 -6.33 -41.56
N LEU A 139 3.94 -6.61 -40.87
CA LEU A 139 3.92 -7.12 -39.50
C LEU A 139 3.35 -6.08 -38.53
N LYS A 140 3.73 -4.81 -38.69
CA LYS A 140 3.20 -3.69 -37.91
C LYS A 140 1.68 -3.56 -38.08
N THR A 141 1.20 -3.57 -39.33
CA THR A 141 -0.23 -3.49 -39.65
C THR A 141 -1.00 -4.68 -39.09
N TYR A 142 -0.46 -5.89 -39.23
CA TYR A 142 -1.05 -7.10 -38.69
C TYR A 142 -1.21 -7.01 -37.16
N LEU A 143 -0.18 -6.59 -36.43
CA LEU A 143 -0.18 -6.51 -34.97
C LEU A 143 -1.04 -5.36 -34.42
N ALA A 144 -1.13 -4.25 -35.15
CA ALA A 144 -1.93 -3.08 -34.77
C ALA A 144 -3.44 -3.38 -34.77
N GLU A 145 -3.92 -4.19 -35.71
CA GLU A 145 -5.34 -4.52 -35.87
C GLU A 145 -5.76 -5.78 -35.09
N GLN A 146 -4.86 -6.41 -34.32
CA GLN A 146 -5.24 -7.55 -33.47
C GLN A 146 -5.97 -7.11 -32.21
N SER A 147 -7.02 -7.87 -31.85
CA SER A 147 -7.56 -7.85 -30.49
C SER A 147 -6.52 -8.34 -29.47
N PRO A 148 -6.65 -7.98 -28.17
CA PRO A 148 -5.74 -8.46 -27.12
C PRO A 148 -5.60 -9.98 -27.07
N ASP A 149 -6.70 -10.72 -27.22
CA ASP A 149 -6.72 -12.19 -27.18
C ASP A 149 -6.03 -12.81 -28.41
N ALA A 150 -6.24 -12.22 -29.59
CA ALA A 150 -5.56 -12.64 -30.82
C ALA A 150 -4.05 -12.38 -30.75
N ARG A 151 -3.65 -11.25 -30.14
CA ARG A 151 -2.24 -10.93 -29.89
C ARG A 151 -1.60 -11.91 -28.93
N GLN A 152 -2.27 -12.28 -27.85
CA GLN A 152 -1.78 -13.29 -26.92
C GLN A 152 -1.61 -14.66 -27.59
N SER A 153 -2.58 -15.06 -28.41
CA SER A 153 -2.50 -16.30 -29.20
C SER A 153 -1.33 -16.28 -30.17
N PHE A 154 -1.08 -15.14 -30.84
CA PHE A 154 0.08 -14.93 -31.69
C PHE A 154 1.41 -15.04 -30.93
N LEU A 155 1.52 -14.45 -29.74
CA LEU A 155 2.73 -14.54 -28.93
C LEU A 155 3.01 -15.98 -28.46
N HIS A 156 1.98 -16.73 -28.04
CA HIS A 156 2.12 -18.15 -27.71
C HIS A 156 2.50 -19.00 -28.93
N GLN A 157 1.97 -18.68 -30.11
CA GLN A 157 2.40 -19.33 -31.34
C GLN A 157 3.88 -19.03 -31.63
N ALA A 158 4.31 -17.77 -31.51
CA ALA A 158 5.70 -17.38 -31.69
C ALA A 158 6.66 -18.04 -30.67
N GLU A 159 6.20 -18.26 -29.43
CA GLU A 159 6.89 -19.07 -28.42
C GLU A 159 7.02 -20.53 -28.86
N SER A 160 5.91 -21.17 -29.26
CA SER A 160 5.90 -22.59 -29.68
C SER A 160 6.80 -22.87 -30.90
N LYS A 161 6.96 -21.87 -31.77
CA LYS A 161 7.84 -21.91 -32.95
C LYS A 161 9.28 -21.48 -32.64
N GLY A 162 9.62 -21.20 -31.38
CA GLY A 162 10.98 -20.87 -30.94
C GLY A 162 11.48 -19.49 -31.33
N VAL A 163 10.59 -18.58 -31.75
CA VAL A 163 10.94 -17.18 -32.06
C VAL A 163 10.99 -16.33 -30.79
N LEU A 164 10.08 -16.57 -29.85
CA LEU A 164 10.07 -15.92 -28.54
C LEU A 164 10.49 -16.91 -27.45
N GLN A 165 11.16 -16.39 -26.42
CA GLN A 165 11.47 -17.13 -25.21
C GLN A 165 10.55 -16.66 -24.08
N ARG A 166 9.73 -17.58 -23.55
CA ARG A 166 8.91 -17.30 -22.36
C ARG A 166 9.76 -17.34 -21.10
N LEU A 167 9.52 -16.36 -20.26
CA LEU A 167 9.98 -16.28 -18.89
C LEU A 167 8.80 -16.70 -18.02
N ALA A 168 8.81 -17.96 -17.60
CA ALA A 168 7.71 -18.55 -16.87
C ALA A 168 7.44 -17.78 -15.58
N GLY A 169 6.17 -17.40 -15.40
CA GLY A 169 5.66 -16.81 -14.17
C GLY A 169 5.63 -17.81 -13.03
N THR A 170 5.13 -17.35 -11.88
CA THR A 170 4.84 -18.22 -10.74
C THR A 170 3.33 -18.28 -10.55
N PRO A 171 2.76 -19.44 -10.18
CA PRO A 171 1.34 -19.50 -9.84
C PRO A 171 1.04 -18.68 -8.58
N ALA A 172 -0.23 -18.33 -8.38
CA ALA A 172 -0.70 -17.75 -7.13
C ALA A 172 -0.44 -18.73 -5.98
N SER A 173 0.10 -18.22 -4.87
CA SER A 173 0.54 -19.03 -3.74
C SER A 173 0.53 -18.22 -2.45
N GLY A 174 0.48 -18.88 -1.30
CA GLY A 174 0.47 -18.23 0.02
C GLY A 174 -0.94 -17.89 0.53
N PRO A 175 -1.01 -17.20 1.69
CA PRO A 175 -2.28 -16.90 2.35
C PRO A 175 -3.19 -16.09 1.43
N LEU A 176 -4.49 -16.41 1.44
CA LEU A 176 -5.54 -15.72 0.68
C LEU A 176 -5.27 -15.60 -0.84
N ALA A 177 -4.48 -16.53 -1.38
CA ALA A 177 -4.08 -16.61 -2.78
C ALA A 177 -3.45 -15.29 -3.27
N PHE A 178 -2.26 -14.96 -2.74
CA PHE A 178 -1.46 -13.86 -3.27
C PHE A 178 -1.19 -14.10 -4.77
N PRO A 179 -1.37 -13.07 -5.63
CA PRO A 179 -1.21 -13.24 -7.07
C PRO A 179 0.20 -13.69 -7.41
N GLY A 180 0.28 -14.68 -8.30
CA GLY A 180 1.54 -15.15 -8.84
C GLY A 180 2.13 -14.15 -9.83
N ARG A 181 3.44 -14.25 -10.08
CA ARG A 181 4.08 -13.44 -11.13
C ARG A 181 3.51 -13.87 -12.48
N PRO A 182 3.09 -12.92 -13.34
CA PRO A 182 2.60 -13.26 -14.66
C PRO A 182 3.75 -13.76 -15.54
N ASP A 183 3.39 -14.42 -16.62
CA ASP A 183 4.33 -14.79 -17.66
C ASP A 183 4.78 -13.57 -18.46
N PHE A 184 6.05 -13.54 -18.82
CA PHE A 184 6.61 -12.53 -19.71
C PHE A 184 7.29 -13.20 -20.90
N PHE A 185 7.48 -12.45 -21.97
CA PHE A 185 8.34 -12.85 -23.07
C PHE A 185 9.61 -12.01 -23.03
N ARG A 186 10.74 -12.65 -23.28
CA ARG A 186 12.03 -11.97 -23.33
C ARG A 186 12.07 -11.01 -24.51
N ASP A 187 12.31 -9.72 -24.25
CA ASP A 187 12.58 -8.73 -25.29
C ASP A 187 14.07 -8.78 -25.68
N ASP A 188 14.36 -9.51 -26.75
CA ASP A 188 15.70 -9.63 -27.34
C ASP A 188 15.88 -8.57 -28.44
N SER A 189 17.01 -7.87 -28.40
CA SER A 189 17.42 -6.88 -29.41
C SER A 189 17.49 -7.44 -30.84
N ALA A 190 17.60 -8.77 -31.00
CA ALA A 190 17.59 -9.43 -32.31
C ALA A 190 16.18 -9.62 -32.91
N LEU A 191 15.11 -9.29 -32.18
CA LEU A 191 13.73 -9.41 -32.67
C LEU A 191 13.34 -8.20 -33.55
N PRO A 192 12.45 -8.38 -34.53
CA PRO A 192 11.85 -7.28 -35.29
C PRO A 192 11.17 -6.23 -34.40
N ASP A 193 11.29 -4.95 -34.72
CA ASP A 193 10.78 -3.85 -33.90
C ASP A 193 9.27 -3.97 -33.63
N SER A 194 8.48 -4.35 -34.63
CA SER A 194 7.03 -4.57 -34.44
C SER A 194 6.74 -5.69 -33.43
N LEU A 195 7.55 -6.74 -33.40
CA LEU A 195 7.42 -7.85 -32.45
C LEU A 195 7.85 -7.42 -31.04
N ARG A 196 8.91 -6.62 -30.94
CA ARG A 196 9.34 -6.01 -29.67
C ARG A 196 8.25 -5.12 -29.07
N GLN A 197 7.58 -4.30 -29.89
CA GLN A 197 6.44 -3.48 -29.46
C GLN A 197 5.25 -4.33 -28.97
N ALA A 198 4.98 -5.46 -29.62
CA ALA A 198 3.94 -6.39 -29.17
C ALA A 198 4.29 -7.05 -27.83
N VAL A 199 5.57 -7.43 -27.64
CA VAL A 199 6.09 -7.95 -26.36
C VAL A 199 6.01 -6.90 -25.26
N GLU A 200 6.43 -5.65 -25.52
CA GLU A 200 6.32 -4.53 -24.58
C GLU A 200 4.85 -4.28 -24.19
N SER A 201 3.94 -4.27 -25.17
CA SER A 201 2.50 -4.09 -24.93
C SER A 201 1.91 -5.22 -24.08
N HIS A 202 2.30 -6.47 -24.34
CA HIS A 202 1.88 -7.61 -23.53
C HIS A 202 2.43 -7.52 -22.11
N ALA A 203 3.72 -7.15 -21.94
CA ALA A 203 4.33 -6.98 -20.64
C ALA A 203 3.67 -5.87 -19.81
N ILE A 204 3.24 -4.79 -20.44
CA ILE A 204 2.46 -3.72 -19.78
C ILE A 204 1.09 -4.25 -19.33
N ALA A 205 0.37 -4.96 -20.21
CA ALA A 205 -0.93 -5.53 -19.88
C ALA A 205 -0.84 -6.55 -18.74
N ALA A 206 0.15 -7.45 -18.80
CA ALA A 206 0.44 -8.44 -17.77
C ALA A 206 0.77 -7.77 -16.42
N GLY A 207 1.65 -6.76 -16.41
CA GLY A 207 1.99 -5.99 -15.21
C GLY A 207 0.77 -5.30 -14.58
N ARG A 208 -0.06 -4.65 -15.40
CA ARG A 208 -1.31 -4.02 -14.92
C ARG A 208 -2.28 -5.03 -14.33
N SER A 209 -2.44 -6.19 -14.99
CA SER A 209 -3.30 -7.26 -14.50
C SER A 209 -2.82 -7.81 -13.14
N PHE A 210 -1.50 -7.92 -12.96
CA PHE A 210 -0.90 -8.32 -11.68
C PHE A 210 -1.18 -7.30 -10.57
N HIS A 211 -1.04 -5.99 -10.85
CA HIS A 211 -1.38 -4.94 -9.88
C HIS A 211 -2.88 -4.94 -9.53
N ALA A 212 -3.76 -5.15 -10.51
CA ALA A 212 -5.20 -5.28 -10.25
C ALA A 212 -5.52 -6.51 -9.39
N ALA A 213 -4.89 -7.67 -9.67
CA ALA A 213 -5.02 -8.88 -8.87
C ALA A 213 -4.46 -8.69 -7.45
N HIS A 214 -3.38 -7.91 -7.30
CA HIS A 214 -2.83 -7.54 -5.99
C HIS A 214 -3.78 -6.65 -5.20
N ALA A 215 -4.39 -5.65 -5.81
CA ALA A 215 -5.41 -4.82 -5.16
C ALA A 215 -6.59 -5.68 -4.67
N ALA A 216 -7.05 -6.65 -5.49
CA ALA A 216 -8.09 -7.60 -5.09
C ALA A 216 -7.63 -8.51 -3.93
N TYR A 217 -6.35 -8.92 -3.91
CA TYR A 217 -5.76 -9.64 -2.78
C TYR A 217 -5.79 -8.81 -1.50
N LEU A 218 -5.38 -7.53 -1.54
CA LEU A 218 -5.43 -6.66 -0.37
C LEU A 218 -6.87 -6.47 0.15
N GLY A 219 -7.85 -6.38 -0.75
CA GLY A 219 -9.28 -6.36 -0.36
C GLY A 219 -9.72 -7.63 0.38
N ARG A 220 -9.35 -8.82 -0.12
CA ARG A 220 -9.60 -10.08 0.59
C ARG A 220 -8.86 -10.14 1.93
N TYR A 221 -7.65 -9.60 1.97
CA TYR A 221 -6.84 -9.55 3.17
C TYR A 221 -7.51 -8.74 4.28
N VAL A 222 -7.97 -7.52 3.98
CA VAL A 222 -8.67 -6.70 4.97
C VAL A 222 -9.98 -7.33 5.41
N LYS A 223 -10.73 -7.96 4.51
CA LYS A 223 -11.92 -8.72 4.90
C LYS A 223 -11.57 -9.85 5.89
N ALA A 224 -10.50 -10.59 5.65
CA ALA A 224 -10.04 -11.64 6.57
C ALA A 224 -9.58 -11.08 7.92
N VAL A 225 -8.97 -9.88 7.93
CA VAL A 225 -8.63 -9.15 9.17
C VAL A 225 -9.90 -8.78 9.94
N GLU A 226 -10.91 -8.23 9.29
CA GLU A 226 -12.18 -7.84 9.92
C GLU A 226 -12.91 -9.05 10.54
N GLU A 227 -12.87 -10.20 9.85
CA GLU A 227 -13.49 -11.46 10.28
C GLU A 227 -12.74 -12.19 11.41
N ALA A 228 -11.48 -11.82 11.70
CA ALA A 228 -10.69 -12.44 12.75
C ALA A 228 -11.31 -12.22 14.14
N ARG A 229 -11.50 -13.30 14.91
CA ARG A 229 -12.19 -13.26 16.22
C ARG A 229 -11.26 -13.09 17.40
N ASN A 230 -9.99 -13.37 17.21
CA ASN A 230 -8.97 -13.36 18.25
C ASN A 230 -7.59 -13.09 17.63
N LEU A 231 -6.64 -12.69 18.47
CA LEU A 231 -5.29 -12.36 18.02
C LEU A 231 -4.58 -13.55 17.36
N PRO A 232 -4.70 -14.80 17.83
CA PRO A 232 -4.15 -15.96 17.14
C PRO A 232 -4.65 -16.14 15.70
N GLU A 233 -5.94 -15.95 15.43
CA GLU A 233 -6.50 -15.97 14.07
C GLU A 233 -5.91 -14.86 13.20
N LEU A 234 -5.76 -13.66 13.77
CA LEU A 234 -5.13 -12.54 13.07
C LEU A 234 -3.65 -12.84 12.74
N ARG A 235 -2.89 -13.46 13.65
CA ARG A 235 -1.48 -13.87 13.42
C ARG A 235 -1.36 -14.93 12.32
N LYS A 236 -2.32 -15.87 12.21
CA LYS A 236 -2.32 -16.91 11.17
C LYS A 236 -2.42 -16.36 9.75
N LEU A 237 -2.92 -15.14 9.56
CA LEU A 237 -2.95 -14.50 8.24
C LEU A 237 -1.53 -14.18 7.70
N GLY A 238 -0.52 -14.07 8.58
CA GLY A 238 0.85 -13.71 8.22
C GLY A 238 1.01 -12.22 7.90
N ALA A 239 2.17 -11.76 7.44
CA ALA A 239 2.30 -10.37 6.99
C ALA A 239 1.72 -10.21 5.57
N PRO A 240 1.01 -9.10 5.25
CA PRO A 240 0.56 -8.86 3.89
C PRO A 240 1.76 -8.67 2.95
N GLN A 241 1.71 -9.36 1.80
CA GLN A 241 2.82 -9.36 0.84
C GLN A 241 2.76 -8.15 -0.11
N GLU A 242 3.93 -7.58 -0.38
CA GLU A 242 4.11 -6.47 -1.32
C GLU A 242 4.15 -6.97 -2.77
N ALA A 243 3.47 -6.26 -3.68
CA ALA A 243 3.57 -6.53 -5.12
C ALA A 243 4.92 -6.06 -5.67
N LYS A 244 5.90 -6.96 -5.66
CA LYS A 244 7.23 -6.72 -6.24
C LYS A 244 7.33 -7.28 -7.65
N LEU A 245 7.36 -6.40 -8.63
CA LEU A 245 7.56 -6.71 -10.04
C LEU A 245 8.80 -5.95 -10.56
N PRO A 246 10.01 -6.51 -10.40
CA PRO A 246 11.24 -5.82 -10.82
C PRO A 246 11.40 -5.86 -12.34
N ASP A 247 12.01 -4.83 -12.94
CA ASP A 247 12.25 -4.72 -14.39
C ASP A 247 13.05 -5.92 -14.97
N SER A 248 13.75 -6.70 -14.12
CA SER A 248 14.43 -7.93 -14.52
C SER A 248 13.49 -9.00 -15.07
N VAL A 249 12.19 -8.94 -14.78
CA VAL A 249 11.18 -9.88 -15.33
C VAL A 249 10.99 -9.72 -16.84
N LEU A 250 11.39 -8.58 -17.42
CA LEU A 250 11.31 -8.33 -18.87
C LEU A 250 12.38 -9.07 -19.67
N GLY A 251 13.43 -9.57 -19.01
CA GLY A 251 14.52 -10.29 -19.66
C GLY A 251 15.33 -9.49 -20.68
N LEU A 252 15.30 -8.16 -20.59
CA LEU A 252 15.98 -7.24 -21.51
C LEU A 252 17.46 -7.62 -21.68
N ASP A 253 17.95 -7.63 -22.93
CA ASP A 253 19.37 -7.87 -23.19
C ASP A 253 20.24 -6.77 -22.56
N ARG A 254 21.31 -7.16 -21.88
CA ARG A 254 22.28 -6.23 -21.28
C ARG A 254 23.02 -5.41 -22.33
N ARG A 255 23.10 -5.90 -23.56
CA ARG A 255 23.77 -5.23 -24.68
C ARG A 255 22.85 -4.28 -25.44
N ASP A 256 21.56 -4.24 -25.11
CA ASP A 256 20.62 -3.35 -25.77
C ASP A 256 20.81 -1.91 -25.27
N PRO A 257 21.17 -0.95 -26.16
CA PRO A 257 21.32 0.46 -25.77
C PRO A 257 20.01 1.10 -25.29
N SER A 258 18.85 0.56 -25.69
CA SER A 258 17.53 1.08 -25.34
C SER A 258 16.94 0.46 -24.06
N ARG A 259 17.70 -0.39 -23.36
CA ARG A 259 17.26 -1.14 -22.18
C ARG A 259 16.66 -0.25 -21.10
N GLU A 260 17.33 0.84 -20.76
CA GLU A 260 16.89 1.74 -19.68
C GLU A 260 15.60 2.46 -20.06
N ASP A 261 15.48 2.89 -21.32
CA ASP A 261 14.28 3.56 -21.83
C ASP A 261 13.07 2.62 -21.85
N ILE A 262 13.26 1.37 -22.31
CA ILE A 262 12.20 0.35 -22.32
C ILE A 262 11.74 0.05 -20.88
N ALA A 263 12.68 -0.16 -19.97
CA ALA A 263 12.37 -0.42 -18.56
C ALA A 263 11.63 0.75 -17.92
N ALA A 264 12.05 2.00 -18.20
CA ALA A 264 11.38 3.19 -17.70
C ALA A 264 9.96 3.36 -18.26
N ARG A 265 9.77 3.16 -19.58
CA ARG A 265 8.45 3.20 -20.22
C ARG A 265 7.52 2.14 -19.63
N TRP A 266 8.02 0.93 -19.43
CA TRP A 266 7.25 -0.15 -18.82
C TRP A 266 6.82 0.20 -17.39
N ARG A 267 7.75 0.65 -16.52
CA ARG A 267 7.42 1.08 -15.15
C ARG A 267 6.35 2.18 -15.12
N ASN A 268 6.52 3.21 -15.95
CA ASN A 268 5.56 4.31 -16.05
C ASN A 268 4.19 3.84 -16.57
N SER A 269 4.18 2.86 -17.49
CA SER A 269 2.95 2.36 -18.10
C SER A 269 2.20 1.37 -17.21
N VAL A 270 2.91 0.53 -16.44
CA VAL A 270 2.31 -0.40 -15.48
C VAL A 270 1.76 0.33 -14.25
N GLY A 271 2.41 1.43 -13.86
CA GLY A 271 2.03 2.24 -12.70
C GLY A 271 2.51 1.65 -11.38
N THR A 272 2.04 2.22 -10.27
CA THR A 272 2.42 1.77 -8.92
C THR A 272 1.42 0.76 -8.36
N PRO A 273 1.89 -0.27 -7.61
CA PRO A 273 0.99 -1.17 -6.92
C PRO A 273 0.23 -0.45 -5.79
N GLY A 274 -0.86 -1.07 -5.33
CA GLY A 274 -1.60 -0.57 -4.17
C GLY A 274 -0.72 -0.52 -2.92
N SER A 275 -0.81 0.57 -2.16
CA SER A 275 -0.05 0.72 -0.92
C SER A 275 -0.49 -0.30 0.13
N LEU A 276 0.45 -0.84 0.90
CA LEU A 276 0.14 -1.69 2.06
C LEU A 276 -0.31 -0.88 3.29
N ASN A 277 -0.15 0.44 3.27
CA ASN A 277 -0.34 1.28 4.46
C ASN A 277 -1.76 1.15 5.04
N TRP A 278 -2.78 1.16 4.20
CA TRP A 278 -4.17 1.03 4.65
C TRP A 278 -4.50 -0.36 5.17
N VAL A 279 -3.84 -1.41 4.67
CA VAL A 279 -3.97 -2.78 5.19
C VAL A 279 -3.35 -2.88 6.58
N TYR A 280 -2.16 -2.32 6.78
CA TYR A 280 -1.54 -2.22 8.11
C TYR A 280 -2.37 -1.39 9.08
N GLN A 281 -3.03 -0.32 8.62
CA GLN A 281 -4.01 0.41 9.43
C GLN A 281 -5.17 -0.48 9.86
N ALA A 282 -5.77 -1.25 8.94
CA ALA A 282 -6.84 -2.19 9.28
C ALA A 282 -6.40 -3.26 10.29
N ILE A 283 -5.20 -3.82 10.11
CA ILE A 283 -4.59 -4.78 11.06
C ILE A 283 -4.46 -4.15 12.45
N ASN A 284 -3.87 -2.95 12.54
CA ASN A 284 -3.67 -2.26 13.82
C ASN A 284 -5.00 -1.94 14.51
N VAL A 285 -6.00 -1.50 13.75
CA VAL A 285 -7.36 -1.24 14.27
C VAL A 285 -7.96 -2.52 14.84
N LYS A 286 -7.86 -3.63 14.11
CA LYS A 286 -8.41 -4.91 14.55
C LYS A 286 -7.67 -5.49 15.75
N GLN A 287 -6.34 -5.41 15.76
CA GLN A 287 -5.52 -5.84 16.89
C GLN A 287 -5.96 -5.14 18.17
N ARG A 288 -6.15 -3.81 18.12
CA ARG A 288 -6.62 -3.02 19.27
C ARG A 288 -8.03 -3.39 19.71
N GLU A 289 -8.93 -3.58 18.75
CA GLU A 289 -10.29 -4.06 19.04
C GLU A 289 -10.27 -5.38 19.80
N LEU A 290 -9.45 -6.34 19.36
CA LEU A 290 -9.29 -7.65 20.00
C LEU A 290 -8.59 -7.59 21.36
N LEU A 291 -7.76 -6.56 21.59
CA LEU A 291 -7.19 -6.24 22.90
C LEU A 291 -8.17 -5.49 23.82
N GLY A 292 -9.38 -5.16 23.34
CA GLY A 292 -10.38 -4.42 24.08
C GLY A 292 -10.10 -2.92 24.19
N GLU A 293 -9.12 -2.41 23.42
CA GLU A 293 -8.81 -1.00 23.30
C GLU A 293 -9.76 -0.30 22.33
N ARG A 294 -10.09 0.96 22.64
CA ARG A 294 -10.86 1.81 21.75
C ARG A 294 -10.01 2.23 20.55
N SER A 295 -10.56 2.10 19.35
CA SER A 295 -9.92 2.59 18.12
C SER A 295 -10.06 4.11 17.99
N ALA A 296 -9.14 4.75 17.28
CA ALA A 296 -9.24 6.16 16.92
C ALA A 296 -10.54 6.43 16.11
N GLY A 297 -11.15 7.59 16.31
CA GLY A 297 -12.43 7.97 15.70
C GLY A 297 -13.68 7.44 16.42
N THR A 298 -13.53 6.63 17.47
CA THR A 298 -14.69 6.19 18.29
C THR A 298 -15.18 7.32 19.18
N PHE A 299 -16.50 7.45 19.30
CA PHE A 299 -17.15 8.35 20.24
C PHE A 299 -17.74 7.56 21.41
N ALA A 300 -17.69 8.11 22.61
CA ALA A 300 -18.43 7.57 23.75
C ALA A 300 -19.20 8.66 24.47
N LEU A 301 -20.35 8.27 25.00
CA LEU A 301 -21.17 9.09 25.89
C LEU A 301 -20.78 8.77 27.33
N LYS A 302 -20.55 9.81 28.12
CA LYS A 302 -20.17 9.72 29.54
C LYS A 302 -21.24 10.37 30.41
N GLY A 303 -21.68 9.65 31.43
CA GLY A 303 -22.52 10.16 32.51
C GLY A 303 -21.81 9.98 33.85
N LYS A 304 -21.68 11.04 34.63
CA LYS A 304 -21.04 11.00 35.95
C LYS A 304 -21.95 11.65 36.99
N ALA A 305 -22.14 10.99 38.12
CA ALA A 305 -22.79 11.56 39.28
C ALA A 305 -21.84 11.49 40.48
N GLU A 306 -21.61 12.62 41.14
CA GLU A 306 -20.77 12.71 42.34
C GLU A 306 -21.53 13.41 43.46
N VAL A 307 -21.41 12.91 44.68
CA VAL A 307 -21.92 13.52 45.91
C VAL A 307 -20.76 13.71 46.87
N THR A 308 -20.60 14.93 47.38
CA THR A 308 -19.56 15.29 48.34
C THR A 308 -20.23 15.79 49.62
N HIS A 309 -19.87 15.22 50.77
CA HIS A 309 -20.32 15.67 52.08
C HIS A 309 -19.11 15.89 52.98
N ALA A 310 -18.96 17.11 53.50
CA ALA A 310 -17.74 17.57 54.16
C ALA A 310 -16.48 17.35 53.28
N SER A 311 -15.62 16.40 53.63
CA SER A 311 -14.42 16.02 52.87
C SER A 311 -14.57 14.70 52.11
N LEU A 312 -15.65 13.95 52.30
CA LEU A 312 -15.88 12.64 51.70
C LEU A 312 -16.64 12.77 50.38
N GLN A 313 -16.16 12.09 49.34
CA GLN A 313 -16.75 12.09 48.01
C GLN A 313 -17.09 10.67 47.56
N LEU A 314 -18.33 10.49 47.11
CA LEU A 314 -18.84 9.27 46.48
C LEU A 314 -19.27 9.60 45.05
N GLY A 315 -19.05 8.70 44.11
CA GLY A 315 -19.51 8.92 42.74
C GLY A 315 -19.60 7.66 41.90
N GLY A 316 -20.42 7.73 40.86
CA GLY A 316 -20.57 6.73 39.82
C GLY A 316 -20.31 7.37 38.46
N GLU A 317 -19.65 6.62 37.57
CA GLU A 317 -19.42 7.00 36.19
C GLU A 317 -19.86 5.86 35.28
N GLY A 318 -20.74 6.16 34.34
CA GLY A 318 -21.13 5.26 33.25
C GLY A 318 -20.59 5.80 31.93
N ARG A 319 -20.07 4.90 31.10
CA ARG A 319 -19.61 5.19 29.75
C ARG A 319 -20.24 4.21 28.78
N LEU A 320 -20.79 4.73 27.68
CA LEU A 320 -21.31 3.94 26.56
C LEU A 320 -20.54 4.34 25.30
N ASP A 321 -19.80 3.40 24.72
CA ASP A 321 -19.10 3.56 23.45
C ASP A 321 -20.08 3.38 22.27
N SER A 322 -19.80 4.03 21.13
CA SER A 322 -20.48 3.81 19.84
C SER A 322 -20.54 2.36 19.38
N ARG A 323 -19.67 1.50 19.90
CA ARG A 323 -19.65 0.04 19.69
C ARG A 323 -20.55 -0.74 20.66
N GLY A 324 -21.30 -0.07 21.53
CA GLY A 324 -22.23 -0.69 22.47
C GLY A 324 -21.60 -1.24 23.76
N LYS A 325 -20.30 -1.01 23.98
CA LYS A 325 -19.63 -1.39 25.23
C LYS A 325 -20.04 -0.43 26.36
N VAL A 326 -20.46 -1.00 27.48
CA VAL A 326 -20.84 -0.27 28.69
C VAL A 326 -19.79 -0.49 29.77
N ASP A 327 -19.19 0.59 30.25
CA ASP A 327 -18.29 0.59 31.39
C ASP A 327 -18.92 1.34 32.56
N LEU A 328 -18.92 0.73 33.74
CA LEU A 328 -19.39 1.33 35.00
C LEU A 328 -18.24 1.39 35.99
N LYS A 329 -17.99 2.57 36.56
CA LYS A 329 -16.97 2.79 37.59
C LYS A 329 -17.60 3.43 38.82
N ALA A 330 -17.37 2.84 39.99
CA ALA A 330 -17.62 3.49 41.26
C ALA A 330 -16.33 4.19 41.74
N LYS A 331 -16.46 5.40 42.28
CA LYS A 331 -15.35 6.21 42.79
C LYS A 331 -15.65 6.64 44.22
N THR A 332 -14.67 6.49 45.10
CA THR A 332 -14.71 6.97 46.48
C THR A 332 -13.46 7.78 46.75
N GLY A 333 -13.57 8.94 47.40
CA GLY A 333 -12.42 9.82 47.57
C GLY A 333 -12.58 10.86 48.65
N MET A 334 -11.55 11.69 48.76
CA MET A 334 -11.51 12.85 49.63
C MET A 334 -11.14 14.10 48.84
N GLU A 335 -11.79 15.22 49.16
CA GLU A 335 -11.46 16.53 48.60
C GLU A 335 -11.02 17.47 49.72
N LEU A 336 -9.79 17.96 49.64
CA LEU A 336 -9.23 18.95 50.55
C LEU A 336 -9.17 20.30 49.85
N LYS A 337 -9.70 21.35 50.49
CA LYS A 337 -9.77 22.72 49.93
C LYS A 337 -8.93 23.67 50.76
N GLY A 338 -8.03 24.41 50.10
CA GLY A 338 -7.21 25.46 50.68
C GLY A 338 -7.17 26.68 49.76
N GLY A 339 -8.07 27.65 49.99
CA GLY A 339 -8.20 28.84 49.13
C GLY A 339 -8.68 28.50 47.71
N PRO A 340 -8.10 29.10 46.64
CA PRO A 340 -8.49 28.83 45.26
C PRO A 340 -8.00 27.46 44.76
N VAL A 341 -7.25 26.70 45.57
CA VAL A 341 -6.71 25.40 45.21
C VAL A 341 -7.42 24.30 45.98
N ALA A 342 -7.81 23.24 45.28
CA ALA A 342 -8.34 22.01 45.87
C ALA A 342 -7.56 20.80 45.37
N VAL A 343 -7.29 19.87 46.27
CA VAL A 343 -6.69 18.57 45.92
C VAL A 343 -7.73 17.50 46.17
N LYS A 344 -8.06 16.75 45.12
CA LYS A 344 -8.96 15.60 45.18
C LYS A 344 -8.13 14.33 45.04
N MET A 345 -8.32 13.42 45.98
CA MET A 345 -7.79 12.07 45.92
C MET A 345 -8.97 11.11 45.80
N SER A 346 -8.99 10.27 44.78
CA SER A 346 -10.05 9.27 44.61
C SER A 346 -9.45 7.91 44.35
N ARG A 347 -10.07 6.88 44.93
CA ARG A 347 -9.84 5.48 44.65
C ARG A 347 -11.03 4.94 43.87
N ASP A 348 -10.75 4.22 42.78
CA ASP A 348 -11.77 3.55 42.00
C ASP A 348 -12.06 2.12 42.49
N SER A 349 -13.05 1.46 41.89
CA SER A 349 -13.44 0.09 42.24
C SER A 349 -12.37 -0.98 41.92
N LYS A 350 -11.33 -0.63 41.16
CA LYS A 350 -10.17 -1.50 40.88
C LYS A 350 -9.01 -1.25 41.85
N GLY A 351 -9.16 -0.30 42.77
CA GLY A 351 -8.17 0.05 43.78
C GLY A 351 -7.15 1.10 43.32
N GLU A 352 -7.24 1.58 42.08
CA GLU A 352 -6.34 2.60 41.53
C GLU A 352 -6.59 3.95 42.21
N VAL A 353 -5.50 4.59 42.64
CA VAL A 353 -5.54 5.90 43.30
C VAL A 353 -5.21 6.98 42.27
N GLN A 354 -6.18 7.85 42.02
CA GLN A 354 -6.05 9.02 41.17
C GLN A 354 -5.98 10.28 42.04
N SER A 355 -5.06 11.18 41.73
CA SER A 355 -5.07 12.53 42.30
C SER A 355 -5.34 13.59 41.23
N GLU A 356 -6.16 14.56 41.59
CA GLU A 356 -6.58 15.67 40.73
C GLU A 356 -6.34 16.98 41.49
N VAL A 357 -5.56 17.87 40.89
CA VAL A 357 -5.38 19.24 41.38
C VAL A 357 -6.36 20.14 40.64
N LYS A 358 -7.17 20.89 41.40
CA LYS A 358 -8.16 21.83 40.86
C LYS A 358 -7.80 23.25 41.28
N LEU A 359 -7.81 24.16 40.31
CA LEU A 359 -7.71 25.60 40.51
C LEU A 359 -9.06 26.24 40.18
N ASP A 360 -9.66 26.92 41.15
CA ASP A 360 -10.94 27.61 41.03
C ASP A 360 -10.71 29.12 40.95
N LEU A 361 -10.93 29.68 39.76
CA LEU A 361 -10.82 31.12 39.49
C LEU A 361 -12.21 31.78 39.39
N GLY A 362 -13.23 31.17 40.00
CA GLY A 362 -14.61 31.66 40.01
C GLY A 362 -15.43 31.15 38.82
N ILE A 363 -15.34 31.82 37.68
CA ILE A 363 -16.08 31.45 36.45
C ILE A 363 -15.38 30.35 35.64
N LEU A 364 -14.07 30.22 35.81
CA LEU A 364 -13.23 29.23 35.15
C LEU A 364 -12.63 28.30 36.21
N LYS A 365 -12.76 27.00 36.00
CA LYS A 365 -12.10 25.97 36.80
C LYS A 365 -11.18 25.15 35.91
N VAL A 366 -9.92 25.05 36.31
CA VAL A 366 -8.93 24.23 35.63
C VAL A 366 -8.61 23.06 36.54
N SER A 367 -8.63 21.84 36.01
CA SER A 367 -8.17 20.68 36.75
C SER A 367 -7.23 19.81 35.93
N GLN A 368 -6.24 19.23 36.62
CA GLN A 368 -5.27 18.33 36.03
C GLN A 368 -5.18 17.05 36.89
N SER A 369 -5.37 15.89 36.25
CA SER A 369 -5.19 14.59 36.89
C SER A 369 -3.79 14.03 36.67
N THR A 370 -3.35 13.12 37.55
CA THR A 370 -2.11 12.33 37.38
C THR A 370 -2.10 11.50 36.10
N ASP A 371 -3.28 11.15 35.60
CA ASP A 371 -3.45 10.34 34.41
C ASP A 371 -3.25 11.18 33.13
N GLY A 372 -2.95 12.48 33.28
CA GLY A 372 -2.67 13.40 32.17
C GLY A 372 -3.91 14.05 31.56
N GLU A 373 -5.07 13.91 32.19
CA GLU A 373 -6.30 14.59 31.78
C GLU A 373 -6.26 16.04 32.26
N LEU A 374 -6.33 16.97 31.31
CA LEU A 374 -6.58 18.39 31.54
C LEU A 374 -8.06 18.66 31.31
N LYS A 375 -8.72 19.24 32.31
CA LYS A 375 -10.13 19.63 32.22
C LYS A 375 -10.30 21.13 32.46
N LEU A 376 -11.01 21.76 31.54
CA LEU A 376 -11.39 23.16 31.59
C LEU A 376 -12.90 23.23 31.74
N ALA A 377 -13.40 23.83 32.83
CA ALA A 377 -14.82 24.00 33.07
C ALA A 377 -15.17 25.48 33.19
N MET A 378 -16.18 25.90 32.43
CA MET A 378 -16.70 27.27 32.45
C MET A 378 -18.14 27.25 32.99
N GLY A 379 -18.38 28.02 34.04
CA GLY A 379 -19.71 28.13 34.66
C GLY A 379 -20.54 29.25 34.04
N ALA A 380 -21.80 28.99 33.73
CA ALA A 380 -22.82 30.01 33.51
C ALA A 380 -23.69 30.09 34.78
N GLY A 381 -23.19 30.79 35.80
CA GLY A 381 -23.81 30.87 37.14
C GLY A 381 -23.31 29.80 38.14
N LYS A 382 -23.95 29.73 39.32
CA LYS A 382 -23.52 28.84 40.44
C LYS A 382 -23.82 27.35 40.22
N HIS A 383 -24.74 27.00 39.33
CA HIS A 383 -25.35 25.67 39.27
C HIS A 383 -25.21 24.95 37.93
N LEU A 384 -24.85 25.62 36.83
CA LEU A 384 -24.76 25.02 35.50
C LEU A 384 -23.50 25.51 34.78
N GLY A 385 -22.93 24.66 33.94
CA GLY A 385 -21.79 25.03 33.10
C GLY A 385 -21.44 24.00 32.06
N SER A 386 -20.45 24.33 31.24
CA SER A 386 -19.86 23.45 30.24
C SER A 386 -18.43 23.10 30.61
N TYR A 387 -17.93 22.00 30.07
CA TYR A 387 -16.54 21.62 30.24
C TYR A 387 -15.97 21.03 28.95
N ALA A 388 -14.65 21.17 28.80
CA ALA A 388 -13.83 20.48 27.83
C ALA A 388 -12.77 19.66 28.56
N THR A 389 -12.43 18.49 28.01
CA THR A 389 -11.41 17.57 28.53
C THR A 389 -10.44 17.22 27.42
N LEU A 390 -9.15 17.20 27.75
CA LEU A 390 -8.09 16.76 26.86
C LEU A 390 -7.17 15.82 27.64
N ASN A 391 -7.06 14.56 27.21
CA ASN A 391 -6.07 13.62 27.70
C ASN A 391 -5.02 13.41 26.62
N LEU A 392 -3.83 13.99 26.80
CA LEU A 392 -2.73 13.88 25.85
C LEU A 392 -2.08 12.49 25.83
N LYS A 393 -2.18 11.72 26.93
CA LYS A 393 -1.60 10.36 27.01
C LYS A 393 -2.45 9.35 26.24
N GLU A 394 -3.77 9.46 26.35
CA GLU A 394 -4.73 8.55 25.68
C GLU A 394 -5.26 9.11 24.35
N ALA A 395 -4.78 10.29 23.95
CA ALA A 395 -5.28 11.08 22.82
C ALA A 395 -6.80 11.28 22.83
N GLU A 396 -7.44 11.34 24.01
CA GLU A 396 -8.88 11.58 24.12
C GLU A 396 -9.17 13.09 24.20
N PHE A 397 -10.12 13.55 23.39
CA PHE A 397 -10.70 14.90 23.51
C PHE A 397 -12.20 14.78 23.76
N GLY A 398 -12.74 15.60 24.63
CA GLY A 398 -14.16 15.55 24.95
C GLY A 398 -14.69 16.84 25.51
N GLY A 399 -15.99 16.83 25.77
CA GLY A 399 -16.67 17.95 26.38
C GLY A 399 -18.08 17.59 26.81
N GLY A 400 -18.72 18.49 27.53
CA GLY A 400 -20.05 18.25 28.03
C GLY A 400 -20.58 19.38 28.89
N VAL A 401 -21.66 19.06 29.58
CA VAL A 401 -22.35 19.95 30.52
C VAL A 401 -22.34 19.35 31.91
N PHE A 402 -22.37 20.22 32.91
CA PHE A 402 -22.50 19.81 34.30
C PHE A 402 -23.54 20.65 35.03
N ALA A 403 -24.21 20.01 35.99
CA ALA A 403 -25.13 20.64 36.92
C ALA A 403 -24.65 20.39 38.36
N LYS A 404 -24.66 21.42 39.20
CA LYS A 404 -24.23 21.39 40.60
C LYS A 404 -25.36 21.84 41.51
N VAL A 405 -25.66 21.03 42.52
CA VAL A 405 -26.64 21.30 43.56
C VAL A 405 -25.91 21.37 44.90
N GLU A 406 -26.09 22.45 45.65
CA GLU A 406 -25.50 22.61 46.98
C GLU A 406 -26.63 22.72 48.02
N ALA A 407 -26.57 21.90 49.06
CA ALA A 407 -27.53 21.89 50.16
C ALA A 407 -26.78 21.69 51.49
N GLY A 408 -26.57 22.79 52.23
CA GLY A 408 -25.78 22.78 53.47
C GLY A 408 -24.33 22.33 53.23
N ALA A 409 -23.87 21.33 53.98
CA ALA A 409 -22.53 20.74 53.83
C ALA A 409 -22.41 19.71 52.69
N SER A 410 -23.50 19.48 51.94
CA SER A 410 -23.56 18.50 50.85
C SER A 410 -23.55 19.19 49.48
N LYS A 411 -22.76 18.65 48.55
CA LYS A 411 -22.69 19.09 47.14
C LYS A 411 -22.90 17.90 46.22
N GLY A 412 -23.92 17.96 45.36
CA GLY A 412 -24.13 17.02 44.27
C GLY A 412 -23.67 17.61 42.94
N GLU A 413 -23.02 16.82 42.11
CA GLU A 413 -22.63 17.19 40.75
C GLU A 413 -23.02 16.08 39.78
N VAL A 414 -23.76 16.43 38.72
CA VAL A 414 -24.05 15.53 37.60
C VAL A 414 -23.39 16.09 36.35
N ARG A 415 -22.68 15.24 35.61
CA ARG A 415 -22.03 15.56 34.35
C ARG A 415 -22.55 14.64 33.25
N LEU A 416 -22.83 15.23 32.10
CA LEU A 416 -23.16 14.52 30.88
C LEU A 416 -22.25 15.06 29.78
N GLY A 417 -21.60 14.18 29.04
CA GLY A 417 -20.70 14.61 27.98
C GLY A 417 -20.36 13.51 27.02
N TYR A 418 -19.45 13.84 26.12
CA TYR A 418 -18.89 12.95 25.13
C TYR A 418 -17.36 12.99 25.19
N ASP A 419 -16.76 11.93 24.67
CA ASP A 419 -15.34 11.90 24.35
C ASP A 419 -15.13 11.21 23.00
N MET A 420 -14.10 11.65 22.31
CA MET A 420 -13.64 11.09 21.05
C MET A 420 -12.18 10.68 21.22
N LYS A 421 -11.86 9.45 20.83
CA LYS A 421 -10.49 8.97 20.84
C LYS A 421 -9.78 9.40 19.56
N GLY A 422 -8.70 10.16 19.70
CA GLY A 422 -7.81 10.56 18.61
C GLY A 422 -6.78 9.49 18.25
N LEU A 423 -5.92 9.81 17.29
CA LEU A 423 -4.73 9.00 16.97
C LEU A 423 -3.62 9.33 17.98
N GLU A 424 -3.22 8.35 18.78
CA GLU A 424 -2.11 8.51 19.73
C GLU A 424 -0.78 8.73 18.98
N SER A 425 -0.01 9.75 19.38
CA SER A 425 1.28 10.07 18.74
C SER A 425 2.33 8.96 18.90
N GLN A 426 2.28 8.19 19.98
CA GLN A 426 3.08 6.97 20.17
C GLN A 426 2.80 5.92 19.09
N SER A 427 1.59 5.89 18.52
CA SER A 427 1.20 4.97 17.45
C SER A 427 1.90 5.25 16.12
N ALA A 428 2.33 6.49 15.88
CA ALA A 428 3.11 6.84 14.70
C ALA A 428 4.59 6.47 14.85
N VAL A 429 5.08 6.37 16.09
CA VAL A 429 6.47 6.02 16.43
C VAL A 429 6.66 4.50 16.50
N GLU A 430 5.72 3.78 17.12
CA GLU A 430 5.76 2.31 17.20
C GLU A 430 5.60 1.62 15.83
N ALA A 431 4.89 2.26 14.89
CA ALA A 431 4.82 1.78 13.50
C ALA A 431 6.17 1.85 12.75
N VAL A 432 7.18 2.52 13.31
CA VAL A 432 8.51 2.75 12.70
C VAL A 432 9.63 2.16 13.55
N ASP A 433 9.36 1.65 14.76
CA ASP A 433 10.37 1.05 15.63
C ASP A 433 10.73 -0.37 15.18
N ARG A 434 11.99 -0.52 14.72
CA ARG A 434 12.56 -1.79 14.26
C ARG A 434 12.71 -2.85 15.34
N HIS A 435 12.51 -2.51 16.62
CA HIS A 435 12.56 -3.45 17.76
C HIS A 435 11.17 -3.91 18.23
N HIS A 436 10.09 -3.40 17.65
CA HIS A 436 8.75 -3.92 17.90
C HIS A 436 8.64 -5.29 17.23
N VAL A 437 8.46 -6.35 18.03
CA VAL A 437 8.06 -7.66 17.49
C VAL A 437 6.67 -7.44 16.88
N GLY A 438 6.62 -7.30 15.56
CA GLY A 438 5.36 -7.08 14.85
C GLY A 438 4.40 -8.21 15.16
N LEU A 439 3.10 -7.94 15.07
CA LEU A 439 2.04 -8.94 15.27
C LEU A 439 2.31 -10.28 14.54
N PHE A 440 3.01 -10.23 13.40
CA PHE A 440 3.33 -11.38 12.55
C PHE A 440 4.73 -11.97 12.77
N ASP A 441 5.59 -11.30 13.55
CA ASP A 441 6.91 -11.81 13.88
C ASP A 441 6.81 -12.73 15.10
N ALA A 442 7.38 -13.94 15.00
CA ALA A 442 7.50 -14.80 16.16
C ALA A 442 8.44 -14.14 17.18
N PRO A 443 8.08 -14.10 18.48
CA PRO A 443 8.99 -13.63 19.51
C PRO A 443 10.33 -14.36 19.41
N PRO A 444 11.48 -13.65 19.38
CA PRO A 444 12.77 -14.29 19.17
C PRO A 444 13.12 -15.31 20.26
N GLU A 445 12.58 -15.12 21.47
CA GLU A 445 12.71 -16.05 22.60
C GLU A 445 11.92 -17.35 22.40
N LEU A 446 10.81 -17.30 21.66
CA LEU A 446 10.05 -18.49 21.28
C LEU A 446 10.91 -19.38 20.37
N GLY A 447 11.57 -18.80 19.37
CA GLY A 447 12.50 -19.51 18.48
C GLY A 447 13.78 -20.02 19.16
N ARG A 448 14.08 -19.53 20.37
CA ARG A 448 15.18 -20.01 21.22
C ARG A 448 14.74 -21.10 22.21
N GLY A 449 13.47 -21.50 22.22
CA GLY A 449 12.95 -22.53 23.12
C GLY A 449 12.81 -22.08 24.58
N LEU A 450 12.80 -20.77 24.88
CA LEU A 450 12.61 -20.27 26.24
C LEU A 450 11.15 -20.45 26.66
N THR A 451 10.90 -21.12 27.78
CA THR A 451 9.54 -21.24 28.34
C THR A 451 9.00 -19.88 28.80
N TRP A 452 7.67 -19.69 28.76
CA TRP A 452 7.02 -18.44 29.19
C TRP A 452 7.53 -17.92 30.54
N ASP A 453 7.70 -18.81 31.51
CA ASP A 453 8.11 -18.45 32.88
C ASP A 453 9.59 -18.05 33.00
N ALA A 454 10.42 -18.37 32.00
CA ALA A 454 11.81 -17.97 31.94
C ALA A 454 11.99 -16.56 31.38
N LEU A 455 10.91 -15.94 30.88
CA LEU A 455 10.95 -14.58 30.35
C LEU A 455 10.99 -13.54 31.48
N PRO A 456 11.83 -12.49 31.38
CA PRO A 456 11.77 -11.34 32.28
C PRO A 456 10.36 -10.76 32.34
N GLU A 457 9.92 -10.34 33.52
CA GLU A 457 8.55 -9.84 33.75
C GLU A 457 8.18 -8.69 32.80
N ALA A 458 9.08 -7.72 32.61
CA ALA A 458 8.91 -6.63 31.65
C ALA A 458 8.65 -7.11 30.21
N ARG A 459 9.25 -8.25 29.81
CA ARG A 459 8.99 -8.85 28.49
C ARG A 459 7.69 -9.62 28.45
N ARG A 460 7.34 -10.36 29.51
CA ARG A 460 6.03 -11.02 29.62
C ARG A 460 4.90 -10.02 29.52
N THR A 461 4.96 -8.92 30.26
CA THR A 461 3.96 -7.85 30.19
C THR A 461 3.85 -7.24 28.79
N ASN A 462 4.97 -7.10 28.07
CA ASN A 462 4.96 -6.61 26.69
C ASN A 462 4.34 -7.63 25.72
N TYR A 463 4.65 -8.92 25.86
CA TYR A 463 4.04 -9.98 25.06
C TYR A 463 2.56 -10.16 25.38
N GLU A 464 2.15 -10.03 26.64
CA GLU A 464 0.75 -10.01 27.08
C GLU A 464 -0.03 -8.86 26.46
N ARG A 465 0.57 -7.66 26.36
CA ARG A 465 0.00 -6.52 25.62
C ARG A 465 -0.21 -6.82 24.14
N ASN A 466 0.61 -7.69 23.55
CA ASN A 466 0.44 -8.17 22.18
C ASN A 466 -0.40 -9.47 22.09
N GLY A 467 -1.07 -9.83 23.18
CA GLY A 467 -1.99 -10.95 23.29
C GLY A 467 -1.35 -12.32 23.40
N TRP A 468 -0.06 -12.42 23.72
CA TRP A 468 0.57 -13.70 24.04
C TRP A 468 0.29 -14.05 25.50
N ASN A 469 0.04 -15.32 25.77
CA ASN A 469 -0.11 -15.83 27.12
C ASN A 469 0.62 -17.17 27.26
N ARG A 470 0.69 -17.68 28.49
CA ARG A 470 1.38 -18.94 28.79
C ARG A 470 0.89 -20.11 27.92
N GLU A 471 -0.41 -20.21 27.68
CA GLU A 471 -1.00 -21.31 26.89
C GLU A 471 -0.69 -21.20 25.40
N GLU A 472 -0.72 -19.99 24.84
CA GLU A 472 -0.35 -19.72 23.45
C GLU A 472 1.14 -19.94 23.22
N TRP A 473 1.97 -19.52 24.17
CA TRP A 473 3.41 -19.73 24.13
C TRP A 473 3.76 -21.22 24.16
N GLY A 474 3.13 -21.98 25.06
CA GLY A 474 3.30 -23.44 25.14
C GLY A 474 2.83 -24.15 23.86
N ARG A 475 1.69 -23.74 23.28
CA ARG A 475 1.21 -24.28 22.00
C ARG A 475 2.16 -23.98 20.83
N ALA A 476 2.75 -22.79 20.81
CA ALA A 476 3.68 -22.39 19.75
C ALA A 476 5.08 -23.04 19.89
N GLN A 477 5.42 -23.59 21.06
CA GLN A 477 6.63 -24.40 21.28
C GLN A 477 6.42 -25.91 21.03
N GLY A 478 5.17 -26.38 21.06
CA GLY A 478 4.80 -27.79 20.92
C GLY A 478 4.64 -28.29 19.48
N HIS A 479 5.17 -27.56 18.49
CA HIS A 479 5.17 -27.92 17.06
C HIS A 479 6.58 -27.98 16.49
#